data_AF-A0A9D8GGV4-F1
#
_entry.id   AF-A0A9D8GGV4-F1
#
_cell.length_a   1.000
_cell.length_b   1.000
_cell.length_c   1.000
_cell.angle_alpha   90.00
_cell.angle_beta   90.00
_cell.angle_gamma   90.00
#
_symmetry.space_group_name_H-M   'P 1'
#
loop_
_entity.id
_entity.type
_entity.pdbx_description
1 polymer ?
#
loop_
_entity_poly.entity_id
_entity_poly.type
_entity_poly.pdbx_seq_one_letter_code
_entity_poly.pdbx_strand_id
1 'polypeptide(L)' 'MRDVPASAPVAGRRGQFGEALRHIEKVLTDGLSHGFFDCSIVCEITNGGKRQLVIRAGKSHKFHIPEDELPR' A
#
# COMPACT_ATOMS: atom_id res chain seq x y z
N MET A 1 -5.03 -29.10 -12.64
CA MET A 1 -5.74 -27.82 -12.41
C MET A 1 -6.39 -27.95 -11.05
N ARG A 2 -5.87 -27.32 -9.99
CA ARG A 2 -6.46 -27.44 -8.64
C ARG A 2 -7.50 -26.33 -8.51
N ASP A 3 -8.74 -26.72 -8.24
CA ASP A 3 -9.82 -25.80 -7.93
C ASP A 3 -9.45 -24.91 -6.75
N VAL A 4 -9.40 -23.60 -7.00
CA VAL A 4 -9.36 -22.58 -5.95
C VAL A 4 -10.81 -22.41 -5.51
N PRO A 5 -11.17 -22.68 -4.24
CA PRO A 5 -12.53 -22.50 -3.79
C PRO A 5 -12.91 -21.02 -3.95
N ALA A 6 -14.04 -20.77 -4.61
CA ALA A 6 -14.61 -19.43 -4.75
C ALA A 6 -14.83 -18.85 -3.36
N SER A 7 -14.08 -17.79 -3.05
CA SER A 7 -14.17 -17.08 -1.78
C SER A 7 -15.59 -16.52 -1.62
N ALA A 8 -16.17 -16.79 -0.44
CA ALA A 8 -17.50 -16.34 -0.04
C ALA A 8 -17.72 -14.83 -0.32
N PRO A 9 -18.96 -14.39 -0.59
CA PRO A 9 -19.24 -13.01 -0.94
C PRO A 9 -18.80 -12.11 0.21
N VAL A 10 -17.93 -11.16 -0.10
CA VAL A 10 -17.32 -10.23 0.85
C VAL A 10 -18.42 -9.31 1.37
N ALA A 11 -19.14 -9.77 2.40
CA ALA A 11 -20.15 -9.01 3.11
C ALA A 11 -19.58 -7.63 3.45
N GLY A 12 -20.30 -6.58 3.04
CA GLY A 12 -19.83 -5.19 2.96
C GLY A 12 -18.88 -4.82 4.09
N ARG A 13 -17.62 -4.58 3.73
CA ARG A 13 -16.52 -4.28 4.68
C ARG A 13 -16.78 -2.91 5.36
N ARG A 14 -17.54 -2.90 6.45
CA ARG A 14 -17.64 -1.76 7.37
C ARG A 14 -16.55 -1.87 8.45
N GLY A 15 -16.01 -0.74 8.88
CA GLY A 15 -14.92 -0.64 9.86
C GLY A 15 -13.52 -0.49 9.23
N GLN A 16 -12.50 -0.32 10.09
CA GLN A 16 -11.13 0.04 9.71
C GLN A 16 -10.50 -0.85 8.63
N PHE A 17 -10.87 -2.14 8.58
CA PHE A 17 -10.36 -3.06 7.56
C PHE A 17 -10.87 -2.72 6.14
N GLY A 18 -12.15 -2.36 6.01
CA GLY A 18 -12.71 -1.95 4.73
C GLY A 18 -12.13 -0.62 4.24
N GLU A 19 -11.89 0.31 5.17
CA GLU A 19 -11.20 1.57 4.86
C GLU A 19 -9.76 1.35 4.42
N ALA A 20 -9.01 0.49 5.13
CA ALA A 20 -7.65 0.14 4.74
C ALA A 20 -7.58 -0.44 3.32
N LEU A 21 -8.50 -1.33 2.97
CA LEU A 21 -8.53 -1.94 1.63
C LEU A 21 -8.88 -0.93 0.54
N ARG A 22 -9.87 -0.05 0.77
CA ARG A 22 -10.17 1.05 -0.16
C ARG A 22 -8.99 2.00 -0.31
N HIS A 23 -8.22 2.22 0.76
CA HIS A 23 -7.03 3.06 0.71
C HIS A 23 -5.91 2.41 -0.11
N ILE A 24 -5.67 1.11 0.06
CA ILE A 24 -4.70 0.36 -0.76
C ILE A 24 -5.10 0.42 -2.24
N GLU A 25 -6.36 0.15 -2.55
CA GLU A 25 -6.88 0.22 -3.91
C GLU A 25 -6.63 1.60 -4.52
N LYS A 26 -6.96 2.67 -3.79
CA LYS A 26 -6.72 4.04 -4.23
C LYS A 26 -5.24 4.34 -4.49
N VAL A 27 -4.34 3.94 -3.59
CA VAL A 27 -2.88 4.13 -3.76
C VAL A 27 -2.41 3.46 -5.05
N LEU A 28 -2.87 2.24 -5.32
CA LEU A 28 -2.52 1.51 -6.53
C LEU A 28 -3.08 2.19 -7.79
N THR A 29 -4.36 2.57 -7.80
CA THR A 29 -4.98 3.21 -8.98
C THR A 29 -4.37 4.57 -9.29
N ASP A 30 -4.11 5.37 -8.26
CA ASP A 30 -3.48 6.68 -8.41
C ASP A 30 -2.05 6.51 -8.94
N GLY A 31 -1.27 5.62 -8.32
CA GLY A 31 0.11 5.34 -8.73
C GLY A 31 0.25 4.82 -10.16
N LEU A 32 -0.61 3.87 -10.56
CA LEU A 32 -0.65 3.35 -11.93
C LEU A 32 -1.02 4.44 -12.94
N SER A 33 -1.95 5.34 -12.60
CA SER A 33 -2.34 6.46 -13.47
C SER A 33 -1.22 7.49 -13.66
N HIS A 34 -0.35 7.68 -12.66
CA HIS A 34 0.79 8.58 -12.71
C HIS A 34 2.05 7.97 -13.37
N GLY A 35 2.09 6.65 -13.58
CA GLY A 35 3.16 5.95 -14.29
C GLY A 35 4.33 5.47 -13.42
N PHE A 36 4.48 5.99 -12.20
CA PHE A 36 5.43 5.48 -11.20
C PHE A 36 4.88 5.73 -9.80
N PHE A 37 4.98 4.72 -8.93
CA PHE A 37 4.67 4.85 -7.52
C PHE A 37 5.52 3.89 -6.69
N ASP A 38 5.78 4.28 -5.44
CA ASP A 38 6.31 3.40 -4.40
C ASP A 38 5.28 3.30 -3.27
N CYS A 39 5.10 2.09 -2.76
CA CYS A 39 4.23 1.85 -1.62
C CYS A 39 4.83 0.77 -0.73
N SER A 40 4.83 1.01 0.58
CA SER A 40 5.23 0.04 1.59
C SER A 40 4.06 -0.24 2.54
N ILE A 41 3.72 -1.52 2.67
CA ILE A 41 2.67 -1.99 3.59
C ILE A 41 3.34 -2.83 4.66
N VAL A 42 3.13 -2.45 5.93
CA VAL A 42 3.65 -3.18 7.09
C VAL A 42 2.49 -3.48 8.02
N CYS A 43 2.43 -4.72 8.50
CA CYS A 43 1.45 -5.13 9.50
C CYS A 43 2.16 -5.79 10.67
N GLU A 44 1.80 -5.39 11.88
CA GLU A 44 2.28 -6.02 13.11
C GLU A 44 1.11 -6.33 14.05
N ILE A 45 1.31 -7.32 14.92
CA ILE A 45 0.36 -7.63 15.99
C ILE A 45 0.83 -6.89 17.22
N THR A 46 0.01 -5.98 17.74
CA THR A 46 0.36 -5.19 18.93
C THR A 46 0.06 -5.97 20.21
N ASN A 47 0.64 -5.51 21.32
CA ASN A 47 0.27 -5.97 22.65
C ASN A 47 -1.25 -5.78 22.83
N GLY A 48 -1.97 -6.90 22.99
CA GLY A 48 -3.44 -6.94 22.99
C GLY A 48 -4.09 -7.59 21.76
N GLY A 49 -3.32 -8.22 20.87
CA GLY A 49 -3.84 -9.05 19.76
C GLY A 49 -4.48 -8.27 18.62
N LYS A 50 -4.37 -6.93 18.64
CA LYS A 50 -4.83 -6.06 17.57
C LYS A 50 -3.79 -6.06 16.45
N ARG A 51 -4.24 -5.86 15.21
CA ARG A 51 -3.37 -5.69 14.05
C ARG A 51 -3.23 -4.20 13.76
N GLN A 52 -2.00 -3.71 13.80
CA GLN A 52 -1.67 -2.38 13.33
C GLN A 52 -1.17 -2.50 11.89
N LEU A 53 -1.94 -1.94 10.96
CA LEU A 53 -1.60 -1.89 9.55
C LEU A 53 -1.15 -0.46 9.20
N VAL A 54 0.05 -0.35 8.66
CA VAL A 54 0.64 0.92 8.20
C VAL A 54 0.82 0.85 6.70
N ILE A 55 0.18 1.77 5.99
CA ILE A 55 0.32 1.95 4.54
C ILE A 55 1.09 3.24 4.33
N ARG A 56 2.30 3.14 3.76
CA ARG A 56 3.12 4.27 3.38
C ARG A 56 3.02 4.43 1.87
N ALA A 57 2.47 5.56 1.43
CA ALA A 57 2.35 5.94 0.05
C ALA A 57 2.33 7.47 -0.04
N GLY A 58 3.02 8.05 -1.02
CA GLY A 58 3.16 9.49 -1.12
C GLY A 58 3.91 9.94 -2.37
N LYS A 59 4.05 11.27 -2.53
CA LYS A 59 4.77 11.85 -3.66
C LYS A 59 6.25 11.48 -3.57
N SER A 60 6.72 10.69 -4.52
CA SER A 60 8.14 10.46 -4.72
C SER A 60 8.76 11.70 -5.36
N HIS A 61 9.70 12.35 -4.68
CA HIS A 61 10.52 13.41 -5.26
C HIS A 61 11.79 12.76 -5.81
N LYS A 62 11.89 12.67 -7.14
CA LYS A 62 13.08 12.12 -7.80
C LYS A 62 13.98 13.28 -8.24
N PHE A 63 15.23 13.26 -7.79
CA PHE A 63 16.29 14.12 -8.28
C PHE A 63 17.28 13.27 -9.07
N HIS A 64 17.72 13.77 -10.21
CA HIS A 64 18.91 13.24 -10.88
C HIS A 64 20.04 14.20 -10.53
N ILE A 65 20.95 13.76 -9.67
CA ILE A 65 22.09 14.55 -9.20
C ILE A 65 23.33 13.98 -9.89
N PRO A 66 23.93 14.72 -10.83
CA PRO A 66 25.24 14.42 -11.42
C PRO A 66 26.35 14.31 -10.37
N GLU A 67 27.39 13.52 -10.67
CA GLU A 67 28.51 13.29 -9.74
C GLU A 67 29.28 14.59 -9.40
N ASP A 68 29.33 15.53 -10.34
CA ASP A 68 29.96 16.84 -10.20
C ASP A 68 29.19 17.82 -9.31
N GLU A 69 27.94 17.53 -8.94
CA GLU A 69 27.15 18.31 -7.98
C GLU A 69 27.36 17.87 -6.53
N LEU A 70 28.07 16.75 -6.27
CA LEU A 70 28.35 16.28 -4.93
C LEU A 70 29.62 16.95 -4.35
N PRO A 71 29.57 17.50 -3.12
CA PRO A 71 30.77 18.03 -2.47
C PRO A 71 31.78 16.92 -2.20
N ARG A 72 33.07 17.23 -2.42
CA ARG A 72 34.20 16.33 -2.13
C ARG A 72 34.61 16.36 -0.66
#